data_AF-A0A800BRE1-F1
#
_entry.id   AF-A0A800BRE1-F1
#
_cell.length_a   1.000
_cell.length_b   1.000
_cell.length_c   1.000
_cell.angle_alpha   90.00
_cell.angle_beta   90.00
_cell.angle_gamma   90.00
#
_symmetry.space_group_name_H-M   'P 1'
#
loop_
_entity.id
_entity.type
_entity.pdbx_description
1 polymer ?
#
loop_
_entity_poly.entity_id
_entity_poly.type
_entity_poly.pdbx_seq_one_letter_code
_entity_poly.pdbx_strand_id
1 'polypeptide(L)'
;QGNVVHVVRRGETLFSIARRYGTSVEALCAANGIADPARIYAGQRLVIPIQGASAPAAGATHIVRAGENLYRIALRYGTTVAVLARLNGISDPSRIVAGQRLIVPAGSAAPAALPAGPKRIVVDLSEQHLYAYQGEALVYSFVVSTGRRGAGTRTGTFRVLDKLPSAYSSAWNLQMPYWLGIYWAGASENGIHALPILANGQRLWEGYLGTPISFGCIVLGTQEARLLYEWAEIGTPVIIRP
;
A
#
# COMPACT_ATOMS: atom_id res chain seq x y z
N GLN A 1 19.35 12.28 -21.47
CA GLN A 1 18.21 11.35 -21.48
C GLN A 1 18.44 10.34 -20.37
N GLY A 2 17.55 10.25 -19.39
CA GLY A 2 17.72 9.33 -18.27
C GLY A 2 16.87 8.09 -18.53
N ASN A 3 17.50 6.93 -18.66
CA ASN A 3 16.79 5.65 -18.72
C ASN A 3 16.67 5.11 -17.30
N VAL A 4 15.45 4.73 -16.92
CA VAL A 4 15.18 4.09 -15.62
C VAL A 4 14.90 2.61 -15.86
N VAL A 5 15.38 1.72 -14.99
CA VAL A 5 15.08 0.29 -15.12
C VAL A 5 13.95 -0.10 -14.17
N HIS A 6 12.92 -0.73 -14.71
CA HIS A 6 11.81 -1.31 -13.98
C HIS A 6 11.87 -2.84 -14.03
N VAL A 7 11.71 -3.51 -12.88
CA VAL A 7 11.57 -4.96 -12.84
C VAL A 7 10.09 -5.30 -12.72
N VAL A 8 9.54 -5.95 -13.75
CA VAL A 8 8.13 -6.35 -13.85
C VAL A 8 7.77 -7.25 -12.67
N ARG A 9 6.69 -6.92 -11.96
CA ARG A 9 6.14 -7.73 -10.88
C ARG A 9 4.97 -8.56 -11.38
N ARG A 10 4.64 -9.62 -10.64
CA ARG A 10 3.48 -10.47 -10.94
C ARG A 10 2.21 -9.62 -11.00
N GLY A 11 1.47 -9.73 -12.11
CA GLY A 11 0.21 -9.00 -12.34
C GLY A 11 0.37 -7.62 -13.00
N GLU A 12 1.59 -7.15 -13.28
CA GLU A 12 1.79 -5.90 -14.01
C GLU A 12 1.64 -6.10 -15.53
N THR A 13 1.06 -5.10 -16.20
CA THR A 13 0.97 -4.98 -17.67
C THR A 13 1.80 -3.80 -18.15
N LEU A 14 2.22 -3.78 -19.42
CA LEU A 14 2.90 -2.60 -20.00
C LEU A 14 2.06 -1.33 -19.84
N PHE A 15 0.73 -1.42 -19.94
CA PHE A 15 -0.17 -0.29 -19.69
C PHE A 15 -0.05 0.24 -18.25
N SER A 16 -0.11 -0.66 -17.25
CA SER A 16 0.02 -0.28 -15.83
C SER A 16 1.39 0.35 -15.53
N ILE A 17 2.44 -0.15 -16.19
CA ILE A 17 3.81 0.35 -16.07
C ILE A 17 3.94 1.71 -16.75
N ALA A 18 3.47 1.85 -17.99
CA ALA A 18 3.46 3.10 -18.75
C ALA A 18 2.83 4.23 -17.94
N ARG A 19 1.64 3.98 -17.39
CA ARG A 19 0.92 4.92 -16.53
C ARG A 19 1.70 5.27 -15.26
N ARG A 20 2.35 4.31 -14.61
CA ARG A 20 3.18 4.54 -13.40
C ARG A 20 4.34 5.51 -13.68
N TYR A 21 4.96 5.39 -14.84
CA TYR A 21 6.14 6.17 -15.20
C TYR A 21 5.81 7.42 -16.01
N GLY A 22 4.55 7.63 -16.42
CA GLY A 22 4.15 8.74 -17.27
C GLY A 22 4.74 8.64 -18.68
N THR A 23 4.84 7.41 -19.21
CA THR A 23 5.23 7.13 -20.60
C THR A 23 4.07 6.43 -21.32
N SER A 24 4.22 6.12 -22.62
CA SER A 24 3.26 5.32 -23.37
C SER A 24 3.72 3.87 -23.52
N VAL A 25 2.78 2.97 -23.84
CA VAL A 25 3.09 1.55 -24.12
C VAL A 25 3.96 1.44 -25.36
N GLU A 26 3.70 2.26 -26.38
CA GLU A 26 4.46 2.30 -27.63
C GLU A 26 5.91 2.71 -27.37
N ALA A 27 6.12 3.73 -26.53
CA ALA A 27 7.46 4.14 -26.13
C ALA A 27 8.18 3.06 -25.32
N LEU A 28 7.48 2.34 -24.43
CA LEU A 28 8.05 1.19 -23.73
C LEU A 28 8.43 0.06 -24.70
N CYS A 29 7.55 -0.27 -25.63
CA CYS A 29 7.82 -1.30 -26.63
C CYS A 29 9.04 -0.95 -27.48
N ALA A 30 9.10 0.29 -27.98
CA ALA A 30 10.21 0.80 -28.77
C ALA A 30 11.54 0.77 -27.99
N ALA A 31 11.53 1.20 -26.72
CA ALA A 31 12.73 1.22 -25.89
C ALA A 31 13.25 -0.17 -25.49
N ASN A 32 12.40 -1.20 -25.55
CA ASN A 32 12.72 -2.56 -25.09
C ASN A 32 12.69 -3.62 -26.20
N GLY A 33 12.43 -3.24 -27.45
CA GLY A 33 12.28 -4.18 -28.55
C GLY A 33 11.12 -5.17 -28.37
N ILE A 34 10.03 -4.75 -27.73
CA ILE A 34 8.86 -5.61 -27.50
C ILE A 34 7.90 -5.50 -28.68
N ALA A 35 7.71 -6.59 -29.40
CA ALA A 35 6.76 -6.66 -30.53
C ALA A 35 5.30 -6.86 -30.10
N ASP A 36 5.08 -7.67 -29.05
CA ASP A 36 3.77 -7.95 -28.49
C ASP A 36 3.64 -7.38 -27.07
N PRO A 37 2.86 -6.29 -26.88
CA PRO A 37 2.69 -5.65 -25.59
C PRO A 37 2.10 -6.52 -24.47
N ALA A 38 1.43 -7.63 -24.83
CA ALA A 38 0.85 -8.56 -23.86
C ALA A 38 1.87 -9.57 -23.30
N ARG A 39 3.05 -9.70 -23.93
CA ARG A 39 4.06 -10.70 -23.57
C ARG A 39 5.17 -10.12 -22.70
N ILE A 40 4.81 -9.73 -21.48
CA ILE A 40 5.77 -9.44 -20.42
C ILE A 40 5.65 -10.44 -19.27
N TYR A 41 6.76 -10.68 -18.58
CA TYR A 41 6.86 -11.70 -17.53
C TYR A 41 7.39 -11.11 -16.22
N ALA A 42 6.91 -11.62 -15.09
CA ALA A 42 7.46 -11.24 -13.78
C ALA A 42 8.97 -11.51 -13.72
N GLY A 43 9.73 -10.55 -13.20
CA GLY A 43 11.20 -10.55 -13.19
C GLY A 43 11.85 -9.91 -14.42
N GLN A 44 11.09 -9.64 -15.49
CA GLN A 44 11.62 -8.99 -16.69
C GLN A 44 12.08 -7.56 -16.39
N ARG A 45 13.25 -7.18 -16.89
CA ARG A 45 13.78 -5.81 -16.77
C ARG A 45 13.37 -4.99 -17.98
N LEU A 46 12.67 -3.89 -17.75
CA LEU A 46 12.25 -2.94 -18.77
C LEU A 46 12.99 -1.62 -18.59
N VAL A 47 13.60 -1.15 -19.67
CA VAL A 47 14.09 0.21 -19.84
C VAL A 47 12.90 1.13 -20.03
N ILE A 48 12.70 2.04 -19.09
CA ILE A 48 11.65 3.05 -19.15
C ILE A 48 12.23 4.32 -19.77
N PRO A 49 11.80 4.72 -20.97
CA PRO A 49 12.24 5.96 -21.58
C PRO A 49 11.61 7.14 -20.84
N ILE A 50 12.42 8.02 -20.28
CA ILE A 50 11.95 9.28 -19.71
C ILE A 50 12.05 10.34 -20.79
N GLN A 51 10.93 10.64 -21.45
CA GLN A 51 10.90 11.66 -22.50
C GLN A 51 11.10 13.08 -21.93
N GLY A 52 11.77 13.90 -22.74
CA GLY A 52 12.55 15.08 -22.37
C GLY A 52 11.81 16.35 -21.97
N ALA A 53 10.78 16.28 -21.11
CA ALA A 53 10.41 17.47 -20.34
C ALA A 53 11.61 17.85 -19.45
N SER A 54 12.01 19.12 -19.35
CA SER A 54 12.99 19.57 -18.35
C SER A 54 12.60 19.05 -16.96
N ALA A 55 13.57 18.65 -16.13
CA ALA A 55 13.25 18.20 -14.78
C ALA A 55 12.49 19.35 -14.11
N PRO A 56 11.30 19.12 -13.55
CA PRO A 56 10.60 20.19 -12.85
C PRO A 56 11.51 20.73 -11.75
N ALA A 57 11.37 22.02 -11.44
CA ALA A 57 12.21 22.67 -10.43
C ALA A 57 12.21 21.87 -9.13
N ALA A 58 13.36 21.81 -8.45
CA ALA A 58 13.48 21.13 -7.17
C ALA A 58 12.60 21.82 -6.12
N GLY A 59 11.82 21.03 -5.39
CA GLY A 59 10.92 21.46 -4.32
C GLY A 59 11.36 20.94 -2.96
N ALA A 60 10.38 20.54 -2.13
CA ALA A 60 10.62 20.07 -0.76
C ALA A 60 11.43 18.75 -0.70
N THR A 61 11.94 18.43 0.49
CA THR A 61 12.54 17.12 0.77
C THR A 61 11.53 16.20 1.45
N HIS A 62 11.33 15.01 0.89
CA HIS A 62 10.62 13.89 1.48
C HIS A 62 11.63 12.91 2.10
N ILE A 63 11.38 12.46 3.33
CA ILE A 63 12.16 11.38 3.95
C ILE A 63 11.37 10.08 3.75
N VAL A 64 11.94 9.15 2.99
CA VAL A 64 11.33 7.85 2.69
C VAL A 64 11.05 7.13 4.01
N ARG A 65 9.78 6.80 4.25
CA ARG A 65 9.39 5.96 5.38
C ARG A 65 9.56 4.50 5.02
N ALA A 66 9.77 3.66 6.01
CA ALA A 66 9.93 2.24 5.77
C ALA A 66 8.67 1.65 5.10
N GLY A 67 8.87 0.83 4.07
CA GLY A 67 7.80 0.29 3.23
C GLY A 67 7.28 1.23 2.12
N GLU A 68 7.67 2.50 2.10
CA GLU A 68 7.37 3.36 0.94
C GLU A 68 8.16 2.90 -0.29
N ASN A 69 7.61 3.19 -1.47
CA ASN A 69 8.27 3.02 -2.75
C ASN A 69 8.07 4.29 -3.58
N LEU A 70 8.91 4.49 -4.59
CA LEU A 70 8.87 5.69 -5.44
C LEU A 70 7.50 5.90 -6.11
N TYR A 71 6.75 4.83 -6.40
CA TYR A 71 5.42 4.96 -6.98
C TYR A 71 4.42 5.60 -6.03
N ARG A 72 4.34 5.14 -4.78
CA ARG A 72 3.43 5.74 -3.79
C ARG A 72 3.85 7.15 -3.40
N ILE A 73 5.16 7.43 -3.34
CA ILE A 73 5.67 8.78 -3.12
C ILE A 73 5.29 9.68 -4.31
N ALA A 74 5.45 9.19 -5.55
CA ALA A 74 5.06 9.94 -6.73
C ALA A 74 3.57 10.31 -6.69
N LEU A 75 2.69 9.34 -6.39
CA LEU A 75 1.26 9.60 -6.21
C LEU A 75 0.98 10.62 -5.09
N ARG A 76 1.64 10.48 -3.94
CA ARG A 76 1.50 11.39 -2.78
C ARG A 76 1.77 12.85 -3.14
N TYR A 77 2.74 13.09 -4.04
CA TYR A 77 3.16 14.43 -4.45
C TYR A 77 2.59 14.83 -5.82
N GLY A 78 1.63 14.07 -6.37
CA GLY A 78 1.01 14.37 -7.66
C GLY A 78 1.99 14.35 -8.83
N THR A 79 3.00 13.48 -8.79
CA THR A 79 4.06 13.35 -9.80
C THR A 79 4.23 11.90 -10.27
N THR A 80 5.27 11.60 -11.05
CA THR A 80 5.56 10.25 -11.57
C THR A 80 6.85 9.68 -11.01
N VAL A 81 6.99 8.35 -11.07
CA VAL A 81 8.23 7.67 -10.66
C VAL A 81 9.42 8.18 -11.47
N ALA A 82 9.23 8.42 -12.76
CA ALA A 82 10.28 8.92 -13.64
C ALA A 82 10.78 10.31 -13.21
N VAL A 83 9.85 11.21 -12.86
CA VAL A 83 10.19 12.55 -12.37
C VAL A 83 10.96 12.47 -11.06
N LEU A 84 10.48 11.72 -10.07
CA LEU A 84 11.18 11.57 -8.80
C LEU A 84 12.54 10.89 -8.96
N ALA A 85 12.62 9.85 -9.78
CA ALA A 85 13.86 9.13 -10.03
C ALA A 85 14.90 10.06 -10.65
N ARG A 86 14.51 10.83 -11.66
CA ARG A 86 15.39 11.80 -12.31
C ARG A 86 15.82 12.92 -11.37
N LEU A 87 14.89 13.50 -10.62
CA LEU A 87 15.17 14.61 -9.71
C LEU A 87 16.16 14.21 -8.60
N ASN A 88 16.25 12.91 -8.31
CA ASN A 88 17.11 12.35 -7.27
C ASN A 88 18.27 11.49 -7.80
N GLY A 89 18.49 11.45 -9.12
CA GLY A 89 19.55 10.62 -9.72
C GLY A 89 19.39 9.11 -9.47
N ILE A 90 18.17 8.61 -9.27
CA ILE A 90 17.89 7.20 -8.97
C ILE A 90 17.76 6.41 -10.27
N SER A 91 18.69 5.49 -10.51
CA SER A 91 18.66 4.60 -11.68
C SER A 91 17.70 3.41 -11.50
N ASP A 92 17.58 2.90 -10.27
CA ASP A 92 16.70 1.78 -9.90
C ASP A 92 15.64 2.22 -8.87
N PRO A 93 14.41 2.50 -9.31
CA PRO A 93 13.33 2.95 -8.44
C PRO A 93 12.88 1.93 -7.39
N SER A 94 13.28 0.67 -7.53
CA SER A 94 12.92 -0.39 -6.59
C SER A 94 13.84 -0.43 -5.36
N ARG A 95 14.96 0.32 -5.37
CA ARG A 95 16.02 0.25 -4.35
C ARG A 95 16.06 1.45 -3.40
N ILE A 96 14.98 2.21 -3.29
CA ILE A 96 14.93 3.25 -2.24
C ILE A 96 14.84 2.61 -0.86
N VAL A 97 15.42 3.27 0.15
CA VAL A 97 15.46 2.76 1.53
C VAL A 97 14.85 3.76 2.51
N ALA A 98 14.35 3.24 3.64
CA ALA A 98 13.85 4.08 4.72
C ALA A 98 14.94 5.06 5.21
N GLY A 99 14.56 6.30 5.50
CA GLY A 99 15.47 7.38 5.87
C GLY A 99 16.11 8.10 4.69
N GLN A 100 16.01 7.58 3.46
CA GLN A 100 16.53 8.25 2.27
C GLN A 100 15.80 9.58 2.04
N ARG A 101 16.56 10.64 1.77
CA ARG A 101 16.02 11.96 1.42
C ARG A 101 15.78 12.03 -0.08
N LEU A 102 14.54 12.34 -0.48
CA LEU A 102 14.13 12.55 -1.87
C LEU A 102 13.67 14.00 -2.05
N ILE A 103 14.24 14.69 -3.02
CA ILE A 103 13.73 15.93 -3.55
C ILE A 103 12.45 15.63 -4.34
N VAL A 104 11.36 16.34 -4.05
CA VAL A 104 10.11 16.30 -4.82
C VAL A 104 9.98 17.56 -5.68
N PRO A 105 9.17 17.56 -6.76
CA PRO A 105 9.00 18.74 -7.60
C PRO A 105 8.48 19.98 -6.85
N ALA A 106 8.90 21.17 -7.24
CA ALA A 106 8.35 22.43 -6.77
C ALA A 106 6.86 22.52 -7.16
N GLY A 107 6.03 23.04 -6.25
CA GLY A 107 4.57 23.06 -6.43
C GLY A 107 3.87 21.72 -6.16
N SER A 108 4.61 20.61 -5.98
CA SER A 108 4.04 19.43 -5.33
C SER A 108 3.71 19.80 -3.90
N ALA A 109 2.42 19.85 -3.56
CA ALA A 109 2.00 20.04 -2.18
C ALA A 109 2.67 18.96 -1.33
N ALA A 110 3.49 19.36 -0.35
CA ALA A 110 3.80 18.45 0.74
C ALA A 110 2.48 17.92 1.29
N PRO A 111 2.35 16.62 1.60
CA PRO A 111 1.15 16.18 2.29
C PRO A 111 0.99 17.10 3.49
N ALA A 112 -0.19 17.74 3.59
CA ALA A 112 -0.53 18.52 4.76
C ALA A 112 -0.15 17.70 6.00
N ALA A 113 0.41 18.36 7.01
CA ALA A 113 0.62 17.73 8.30
C ALA A 113 -0.65 16.94 8.66
N LEU A 114 -0.49 15.72 9.19
CA LEU A 114 -1.66 14.89 9.52
C LEU A 114 -2.64 15.75 10.32
N PRO A 115 -3.91 15.78 9.91
CA PRO A 115 -4.88 16.69 10.49
C PRO A 115 -4.93 16.50 12.00
N ALA A 116 -4.98 17.58 12.78
CA ALA A 116 -5.09 17.48 14.22
C ALA A 116 -6.48 16.95 14.61
N GLY A 117 -6.58 16.22 15.73
CA GLY A 117 -7.86 15.75 16.27
C GLY A 117 -7.89 14.27 16.64
N PRO A 118 -9.03 13.80 17.18
CA PRO A 118 -9.19 12.41 17.59
C PRO A 118 -9.14 11.47 16.37
N LYS A 119 -8.43 10.35 16.53
CA LYS A 119 -8.35 9.28 15.54
C LYS A 119 -9.57 8.37 15.64
N ARG A 120 -10.08 7.88 14.52
CA ARG A 120 -11.06 6.78 14.47
C ARG A 120 -10.89 5.97 13.20
N ILE A 121 -11.22 4.69 13.29
CA ILE A 121 -11.29 3.76 12.17
C ILE A 121 -12.75 3.39 11.96
N VAL A 122 -13.21 3.44 10.72
CA VAL A 122 -14.54 2.99 10.30
C VAL A 122 -14.36 1.89 9.26
N VAL A 123 -15.01 0.75 9.47
CA VAL A 123 -15.00 -0.39 8.55
C VAL A 123 -16.42 -0.62 8.07
N ASP A 124 -16.60 -0.61 6.76
CA ASP A 124 -17.86 -0.91 6.09
C ASP A 124 -17.80 -2.32 5.50
N LEU A 125 -18.65 -3.22 6.00
CA LEU A 125 -18.65 -4.61 5.55
C LEU A 125 -19.29 -4.74 4.15
N SER A 126 -20.27 -3.90 3.80
CA SER A 126 -20.91 -3.92 2.48
C SER A 126 -19.97 -3.46 1.37
N GLU A 127 -19.12 -2.47 1.66
CA GLU A 127 -18.14 -1.90 0.72
C GLU A 127 -16.80 -2.65 0.72
N GLN A 128 -16.58 -3.52 1.71
CA GLN A 128 -15.28 -4.14 1.97
C GLN A 128 -14.17 -3.07 2.07
N HIS A 129 -14.44 -2.02 2.85
CA HIS A 129 -13.59 -0.84 2.90
C HIS A 129 -13.34 -0.34 4.32
N LEU A 130 -12.15 0.20 4.55
CA LEU A 130 -11.73 0.82 5.80
C LEU A 130 -11.36 2.28 5.57
N TYR A 131 -11.91 3.13 6.41
CA TYR A 131 -11.65 4.57 6.44
C TYR A 131 -11.00 4.94 7.78
N ALA A 132 -9.86 5.61 7.74
CA ALA A 132 -9.20 6.14 8.92
C ALA A 132 -9.34 7.67 8.91
N TYR A 133 -9.88 8.23 9.99
CA TYR A 133 -10.09 9.67 10.15
C TYR A 133 -9.27 10.23 11.30
N GLN A 134 -8.83 11.48 11.17
CA GLN A 134 -8.26 12.27 12.25
C GLN A 134 -8.94 13.63 12.28
N GLY A 135 -9.70 13.91 13.36
CA GLY A 135 -10.72 14.96 13.32
C GLY A 135 -11.76 14.65 12.25
N GLU A 136 -12.11 15.61 11.41
CA GLU A 136 -13.04 15.41 10.28
C GLU A 136 -12.35 14.96 8.98
N ALA A 137 -11.03 14.94 8.97
CA ALA A 137 -10.28 14.65 7.76
C ALA A 137 -10.07 13.14 7.57
N LEU A 138 -10.36 12.66 6.36
CA LEU A 138 -10.05 11.31 5.92
C LEU A 138 -8.54 11.19 5.67
N VAL A 139 -7.87 10.36 6.47
CA VAL A 139 -6.43 10.10 6.39
C VAL A 139 -6.13 8.91 5.48
N TYR A 140 -6.87 7.82 5.65
CA TYR A 140 -6.70 6.61 4.83
C TYR A 140 -8.03 6.05 4.35
N SER A 141 -8.01 5.47 3.16
CA SER A 141 -9.13 4.80 2.52
C SER A 141 -8.57 3.55 1.86
N PHE A 142 -8.85 2.38 2.45
CA PHE A 142 -8.24 1.11 2.07
C PHE A 142 -9.30 0.06 1.75
N VAL A 143 -9.14 -0.65 0.64
CA VAL A 143 -9.86 -1.90 0.39
C VAL A 143 -9.42 -2.92 1.43
N VAL A 144 -10.38 -3.63 2.02
CA VAL A 144 -10.16 -4.69 2.99
C VAL A 144 -10.88 -5.97 2.58
N SER A 145 -10.58 -7.07 3.25
CA SER A 145 -11.36 -8.30 3.20
C SER A 145 -11.79 -8.68 4.60
N THR A 146 -13.09 -8.87 4.81
CA THR A 146 -13.67 -9.16 6.13
C THR A 146 -14.14 -10.62 6.22
N GLY A 147 -14.77 -10.95 7.35
CA GLY A 147 -15.29 -12.28 7.61
C GLY A 147 -16.33 -12.73 6.58
N ARG A 148 -16.18 -13.95 6.07
CA ARG A 148 -17.12 -14.58 5.13
C ARG A 148 -18.46 -14.93 5.80
N ARG A 149 -19.48 -15.24 5.01
CA ARG A 149 -20.77 -15.75 5.51
C ARG A 149 -20.55 -16.98 6.42
N GLY A 150 -21.15 -16.95 7.61
CA GLY A 150 -20.98 -17.99 8.65
C GLY A 150 -19.77 -17.81 9.57
N ALA A 151 -18.85 -16.89 9.24
CA ALA A 151 -17.72 -16.48 10.09
C ALA A 151 -17.50 -14.96 9.95
N GLY A 152 -18.59 -14.20 10.05
CA GLY A 152 -18.62 -12.77 9.75
C GLY A 152 -17.85 -11.93 10.76
N THR A 153 -17.29 -10.82 10.30
CA THR A 153 -16.76 -9.78 11.17
C THR A 153 -17.90 -9.17 11.97
N ARG A 154 -17.73 -9.01 13.29
CA ARG A 154 -18.77 -8.48 14.17
C ARG A 154 -18.93 -6.98 13.93
N THR A 155 -20.17 -6.51 13.76
CA THR A 155 -20.50 -5.09 13.75
C THR A 155 -20.55 -4.54 15.17
N GLY A 156 -20.36 -3.23 15.31
CA GLY A 156 -20.37 -2.53 16.60
C GLY A 156 -19.25 -1.49 16.73
N THR A 157 -19.14 -0.92 17.92
CA THR A 157 -18.05 0.00 18.26
C THR A 157 -17.06 -0.70 19.17
N PHE A 158 -15.82 -0.78 18.71
CA PHE A 158 -14.68 -1.38 19.39
C PHE A 158 -13.56 -0.35 19.53
N ARG A 159 -12.39 -0.81 19.96
CA ARG A 159 -11.16 -0.02 20.03
C ARG A 159 -9.97 -0.93 19.78
N VAL A 160 -8.86 -0.36 19.34
CA VAL A 160 -7.57 -1.08 19.31
C VAL A 160 -7.20 -1.45 20.75
N LEU A 161 -7.15 -2.75 21.05
CA LEU A 161 -6.84 -3.30 22.37
C LEU A 161 -5.33 -3.45 22.55
N ASP A 162 -4.65 -3.99 21.54
CA ASP A 162 -3.22 -4.21 21.53
C ASP A 162 -2.66 -4.12 20.11
N LYS A 163 -1.31 -4.17 20.04
CA LYS A 163 -0.54 -4.04 18.82
C LYS A 163 0.60 -5.04 18.83
N LEU A 164 0.70 -5.88 17.81
CA LEU A 164 1.84 -6.78 17.61
C LEU A 164 2.46 -6.56 16.22
N PRO A 165 3.80 -6.44 16.11
CA PRO A 165 4.46 -6.37 14.80
C PRO A 165 4.13 -7.56 13.90
N SER A 166 3.94 -8.75 14.50
CA SER A 166 3.42 -9.95 13.85
C SER A 166 2.76 -10.86 14.89
N ALA A 167 1.45 -11.07 14.77
CA ALA A 167 0.74 -12.04 15.61
C ALA A 167 0.85 -13.45 15.01
N TYR A 168 0.88 -14.48 15.86
CA TYR A 168 0.95 -15.87 15.44
C TYR A 168 -0.33 -16.61 15.79
N SER A 169 -0.85 -17.42 14.87
CA SER A 169 -1.95 -18.35 15.12
C SER A 169 -1.44 -19.79 15.06
N SER A 170 -1.45 -20.48 16.21
CA SER A 170 -1.09 -21.91 16.28
C SER A 170 -2.12 -22.81 15.59
N ALA A 171 -3.40 -22.44 15.65
CA ALA A 171 -4.49 -23.19 15.03
C ALA A 171 -4.35 -23.31 13.50
N TRP A 172 -3.71 -22.32 12.86
CA TRP A 172 -3.54 -22.26 11.40
C TRP A 172 -2.08 -22.24 10.96
N ASN A 173 -1.16 -22.30 11.92
CA ASN A 173 0.28 -22.18 11.73
C ASN A 173 0.68 -21.03 10.78
N LEU A 174 0.20 -19.81 11.07
CA LEU A 174 0.42 -18.63 10.23
C LEU A 174 0.78 -17.39 11.04
N GLN A 175 1.43 -16.45 10.37
CA GLN A 175 1.80 -15.13 10.88
C GLN A 175 0.85 -14.06 10.33
N MET A 176 0.52 -13.06 11.13
CA MET A 176 -0.36 -11.95 10.81
C MET A 176 0.37 -10.63 11.10
N PRO A 177 1.10 -10.08 10.12
CA PRO A 177 1.88 -8.86 10.31
C PRO A 177 1.00 -7.65 10.62
N TYR A 178 1.53 -6.73 11.42
CA TYR A 178 0.89 -5.45 11.77
C TYR A 178 -0.48 -5.62 12.43
N TRP A 179 -0.54 -6.49 13.44
CA TRP A 179 -1.74 -6.81 14.18
C TRP A 179 -2.23 -5.62 15.01
N LEU A 180 -3.52 -5.32 14.89
CA LEU A 180 -4.29 -4.47 15.79
C LEU A 180 -5.44 -5.31 16.35
N GLY A 181 -5.32 -5.81 17.58
CA GLY A 181 -6.40 -6.54 18.26
C GLY A 181 -7.60 -5.64 18.50
N ILE A 182 -8.83 -6.09 18.24
CA ILE A 182 -10.05 -5.26 18.37
C ILE A 182 -11.14 -5.87 19.25
N TYR A 183 -11.35 -7.18 19.18
CA TYR A 183 -12.31 -7.88 20.03
C TYR A 183 -12.04 -9.38 20.11
N TRP A 184 -12.41 -9.96 21.24
CA TRP A 184 -12.37 -11.39 21.47
C TRP A 184 -13.63 -12.08 20.92
N ALA A 185 -13.43 -13.23 20.27
CA ALA A 185 -14.45 -14.13 19.78
C ALA A 185 -14.17 -15.53 20.35
N GLY A 186 -14.64 -15.76 21.58
CA GLY A 186 -14.28 -16.94 22.36
C GLY A 186 -12.81 -16.89 22.77
N ALA A 187 -12.07 -17.96 22.52
CA ALA A 187 -10.65 -18.08 22.85
C ALA A 187 -9.71 -17.40 21.84
N SER A 188 -10.23 -16.87 20.72
CA SER A 188 -9.44 -16.20 19.69
C SER A 188 -9.76 -14.72 19.62
N GLU A 189 -8.75 -13.90 19.42
CA GLU A 189 -8.92 -12.48 19.16
C GLU A 189 -9.05 -12.24 17.65
N ASN A 190 -10.00 -11.39 17.26
CA ASN A 190 -10.05 -10.82 15.92
C ASN A 190 -9.36 -9.46 15.90
N GLY A 191 -8.65 -9.22 14.81
CA GLY A 191 -7.84 -8.03 14.63
C GLY A 191 -7.94 -7.49 13.21
N ILE A 192 -7.34 -6.32 13.05
CA ILE A 192 -6.99 -5.74 11.75
C ILE A 192 -5.52 -6.09 11.48
N HIS A 193 -5.20 -6.69 10.33
CA HIS A 193 -3.83 -7.11 10.03
C HIS A 193 -3.56 -7.22 8.52
N ALA A 194 -2.29 -7.37 8.14
CA ALA A 194 -1.88 -7.65 6.76
C ALA A 194 -2.28 -9.06 6.31
N LEU A 195 -2.23 -9.33 5.01
CA LEU A 195 -2.32 -10.70 4.45
C LEU A 195 -1.52 -11.71 5.30
N PRO A 196 -2.16 -12.78 5.82
CA PRO A 196 -1.48 -13.80 6.60
C PRO A 196 -0.36 -14.44 5.81
N ILE A 197 0.72 -14.82 6.49
CA ILE A 197 1.88 -15.50 5.89
C ILE A 197 1.90 -16.93 6.44
N LEU A 198 1.76 -17.89 5.53
CA LEU A 198 1.86 -19.32 5.84
C LEU A 198 3.31 -19.69 6.19
N ALA A 199 3.52 -20.83 6.84
CA ALA A 199 4.85 -21.32 7.21
C ALA A 199 5.84 -21.42 6.03
N ASN A 200 5.35 -21.60 4.81
CA ASN A 200 6.14 -21.64 3.58
C ASN A 200 6.42 -20.24 2.96
N GLY A 201 6.04 -19.16 3.64
CA GLY A 201 6.22 -17.77 3.20
C GLY A 201 5.14 -17.24 2.24
N GLN A 202 4.18 -18.07 1.80
CA GLN A 202 3.11 -17.63 0.92
C GLN A 202 2.12 -16.71 1.65
N ARG A 203 1.66 -15.67 0.96
CA ARG A 203 0.61 -14.78 1.47
C ARG A 203 -0.76 -15.34 1.16
N LEU A 204 -1.51 -15.65 2.22
CA LEU A 204 -2.88 -16.10 2.10
C LEU A 204 -3.77 -14.95 1.60
N TRP A 205 -4.66 -15.26 0.65
CA TRP A 205 -5.63 -14.31 0.05
C TRP A 205 -5.03 -13.17 -0.77
N GLU A 206 -3.76 -13.27 -1.17
CA GLU A 206 -3.20 -12.35 -2.16
C GLU A 206 -4.02 -12.40 -3.46
N GLY A 207 -4.54 -11.26 -3.89
CA GLY A 207 -5.43 -11.14 -5.06
C GLY A 207 -6.94 -11.23 -4.76
N TYR A 208 -7.35 -11.46 -3.50
CA TYR A 208 -8.76 -11.57 -3.10
C TYR A 208 -9.25 -10.40 -2.21
N LEU A 209 -8.42 -9.38 -2.00
CA LEU A 209 -8.82 -8.17 -1.25
C LEU A 209 -10.06 -7.53 -1.89
N GLY A 210 -11.01 -7.10 -1.05
CA GLY A 210 -12.31 -6.60 -1.48
C GLY A 210 -13.41 -7.67 -1.52
N THR A 211 -13.09 -8.91 -1.12
CA THR A 211 -14.08 -10.00 -1.00
C THR A 211 -14.15 -10.50 0.46
N PRO A 212 -15.34 -10.76 1.03
CA PRO A 212 -15.47 -11.39 2.34
C PRO A 212 -14.92 -12.82 2.31
N ILE A 213 -13.74 -13.05 2.91
CA ILE A 213 -13.01 -14.32 2.81
C ILE A 213 -12.37 -14.77 4.13
N SER A 214 -12.21 -13.86 5.09
CA SER A 214 -11.58 -14.16 6.37
C SER A 214 -12.52 -14.94 7.30
N PHE A 215 -12.02 -15.28 8.49
CA PHE A 215 -12.80 -15.91 9.57
C PHE A 215 -13.16 -14.92 10.69
N GLY A 216 -13.34 -13.65 10.34
CA GLY A 216 -13.79 -12.59 11.26
C GLY A 216 -12.83 -11.41 11.33
N CYS A 217 -11.56 -11.61 10.98
CA CYS A 217 -10.55 -10.55 10.93
C CYS A 217 -10.78 -9.59 9.76
N ILE A 218 -10.21 -8.40 9.86
CA ILE A 218 -10.20 -7.40 8.78
C ILE A 218 -8.80 -7.41 8.16
N VAL A 219 -8.72 -7.87 6.91
CA VAL A 219 -7.46 -8.12 6.23
C VAL A 219 -7.16 -7.00 5.25
N LEU A 220 -5.95 -6.44 5.33
CA LEU A 220 -5.45 -5.41 4.45
C LEU A 220 -4.29 -5.93 3.59
N GLY A 221 -4.00 -5.18 2.52
CA GLY A 221 -2.69 -5.24 1.89
C GLY A 221 -1.57 -4.96 2.90
N THR A 222 -0.39 -5.54 2.66
CA THR A 222 0.71 -5.50 3.65
C THR A 222 1.17 -4.09 3.98
N GLN A 223 1.15 -3.17 3.01
CA GLN A 223 1.56 -1.79 3.25
C GLN A 223 0.44 -1.00 3.95
N GLU A 224 -0.80 -1.22 3.56
CA GLU A 224 -1.98 -0.55 4.11
C GLU A 224 -2.13 -0.92 5.59
N ALA A 225 -1.94 -2.19 5.94
CA ALA A 225 -1.86 -2.67 7.32
C ALA A 225 -0.73 -1.96 8.09
N ARG A 226 0.45 -1.84 7.49
CA ARG A 226 1.58 -1.14 8.11
C ARG A 226 1.29 0.34 8.38
N LEU A 227 0.75 1.06 7.39
CA LEU A 227 0.40 2.47 7.52
C LEU A 227 -0.63 2.66 8.63
N LEU A 228 -1.66 1.82 8.66
CA LEU A 228 -2.67 1.84 9.70
C LEU A 228 -2.07 1.51 11.06
N TYR A 229 -1.20 0.50 11.15
CA TYR A 229 -0.52 0.10 12.38
C TYR A 229 0.39 1.20 12.92
N GLU A 230 1.16 1.88 12.09
CA GLU A 230 2.02 2.99 12.51
C GLU A 230 1.18 4.21 12.94
N TRP A 231 0.04 4.45 12.30
CA TRP A 231 -0.83 5.59 12.59
C TRP A 231 -1.74 5.39 13.81
N ALA A 232 -2.31 4.18 13.98
CA ALA A 232 -3.26 3.88 15.05
C ALA A 232 -2.55 3.71 16.39
N GLU A 233 -3.19 4.23 17.45
CA GLU A 233 -2.76 4.06 18.83
C GLU A 233 -3.67 3.05 19.54
N ILE A 234 -3.17 2.43 20.62
CA ILE A 234 -4.03 1.67 21.53
C ILE A 234 -5.14 2.61 22.04
N GLY A 235 -6.37 2.13 22.02
CA GLY A 235 -7.56 2.92 22.34
C GLY A 235 -8.20 3.63 21.15
N THR A 236 -7.58 3.65 19.96
CA THR A 236 -8.21 4.20 18.74
C THR A 236 -9.57 3.52 18.51
N PRO A 237 -10.69 4.25 18.47
CA PRO A 237 -12.01 3.68 18.19
C PRO A 237 -12.05 2.98 16.82
N VAL A 238 -12.70 1.82 16.78
CA VAL A 238 -12.93 1.01 15.56
C VAL A 238 -14.42 0.76 15.44
N ILE A 239 -15.07 1.41 14.48
CA ILE A 239 -16.51 1.32 14.24
C ILE A 239 -16.72 0.40 13.04
N ILE A 240 -17.40 -0.71 13.24
CA ILE A 240 -17.69 -1.70 12.19
C ILE A 240 -19.18 -1.64 11.89
N ARG A 241 -19.53 -1.21 10.68
CA ARG A 241 -20.91 -1.07 10.20
C ARG A 241 -21.22 -2.15 9.14
N PRO A 242 -22.48 -2.62 9.06
CA PRO A 242 -22.88 -3.68 8.14
C PRO A 242 -22.66 -3.29 6.67
#